data_AF-A0A2V8HWG9-F1
#
_entry.id   AF-A0A2V8HWG9-F1
#
_cell.length_a   1.000
_cell.length_b   1.000
_cell.length_c   1.000
_cell.angle_alpha   90.00
_cell.angle_beta   90.00
_cell.angle_gamma   90.00
#
_symmetry.space_group_name_H-M   'P 1'
#
loop_
_entity.id
_entity.type
_entity.pdbx_description
1 polymer ?
#
loop_
_entity_poly.entity_id
_entity_poly.type
_entity_poly.pdbx_seq_one_letter_code
_entity_poly.pdbx_strand_id
1 'polypeptide(L)' 'MAVHDLPAADRAGLLKAAAQDAIAGGRIYDAHIAEIARAARADVIVTDNRRHFLAALRHGIRVETPAEFLAALKRKR' A
#
# COMPACT_ATOMS: atom_id res chain seq x y z
N MET A 1 13.82 -10.10 -11.22
CA MET A 1 12.99 -9.13 -10.48
C MET A 1 11.54 -9.53 -10.70
N ALA A 2 10.78 -9.83 -9.65
CA ALA A 2 9.38 -10.24 -9.79
C ALA A 2 8.50 -8.98 -9.67
N VAL A 3 7.54 -8.84 -10.60
CA VAL A 3 6.49 -7.82 -10.50
C VAL A 3 5.26 -8.50 -9.91
N HIS A 4 4.74 -7.92 -8.83
CA HIS A 4 3.54 -8.42 -8.16
C HIS A 4 2.37 -7.50 -8.48
N ASP A 5 1.25 -8.10 -8.89
CA ASP A 5 -0.03 -7.44 -9.11
C ASP A 5 -1.08 -8.05 -8.18
N LEU A 6 -2.24 -7.41 -8.05
CA LEU A 6 -3.35 -7.95 -7.28
C LEU A 6 -3.93 -9.16 -8.03
N PRO A 7 -4.03 -10.34 -7.38
CA PRO A 7 -4.65 -11.51 -8.01
C PRO A 7 -6.05 -11.17 -8.54
N ALA A 8 -6.38 -11.68 -9.72
CA ALA A 8 -7.64 -11.33 -10.39
C ALA A 8 -8.89 -11.60 -9.52
N ALA A 9 -8.83 -12.65 -8.69
CA ALA A 9 -9.89 -13.01 -7.76
C ALA A 9 -10.17 -11.92 -6.69
N ASP A 10 -9.17 -11.12 -6.34
CA ASP A 10 -9.25 -10.14 -5.25
C ASP A 10 -9.71 -8.75 -5.73
N ARG A 11 -9.66 -8.48 -7.04
CA ARG A 11 -9.97 -7.16 -7.62
C ARG A 11 -11.39 -6.70 -7.35
N ALA A 12 -12.37 -7.61 -7.45
CA ALA A 12 -13.76 -7.29 -7.15
C ALA A 12 -13.97 -7.00 -5.65
N GLY A 13 -13.22 -7.69 -4.78
CA GLY A 13 -13.22 -7.44 -3.34
C GLY A 13 -12.71 -6.04 -3.00
N LEU A 14 -11.57 -5.65 -3.59
CA LEU A 14 -11.01 -4.30 -3.48
C LEU A 14 -12.05 -3.23 -3.83
N LEU A 15 -12.72 -3.34 -4.98
CA LEU A 15 -13.67 -2.32 -5.43
C LEU A 15 -14.90 -2.21 -4.51
N LYS A 16 -15.38 -3.33 -3.98
CA LYS A 16 -16.48 -3.34 -2.99
C LYS A 16 -16.06 -2.65 -1.69
N ALA A 17 -14.87 -2.96 -1.18
CA ALA A 17 -14.33 -2.32 0.02
C ALA A 17 -14.13 -0.81 -0.22
N ALA A 18 -13.57 -0.42 -1.36
CA ALA A 18 -13.40 0.98 -1.73
C ALA A 18 -14.73 1.75 -1.76
N ALA A 19 -15.80 1.14 -2.29
CA ALA A 19 -17.13 1.73 -2.27
C ALA A 19 -17.67 1.90 -0.84
N GLN A 20 -17.50 0.88 0.02
CA GLN A 20 -17.92 0.93 1.43
C GLN A 20 -17.18 2.02 2.22
N ASP A 21 -15.88 2.22 1.94
CA ASP A 21 -15.04 3.23 2.57
C ASP A 21 -15.12 4.63 1.89
N ALA A 22 -16.02 4.82 0.92
CA ALA A 22 -16.14 6.06 0.13
C ALA A 22 -14.81 6.53 -0.50
N ILE A 23 -13.97 5.57 -0.90
CA ILE A 23 -12.73 5.80 -1.65
C ILE A 23 -13.08 5.98 -3.12
N ALA A 24 -12.64 7.08 -3.70
CA ALA A 24 -12.97 7.46 -5.08
C ALA A 24 -11.83 8.22 -5.76
N GLY A 25 -11.86 8.24 -7.09
CA GLY A 25 -10.87 8.92 -7.94
C GLY A 25 -9.47 8.31 -7.77
N GLY A 26 -8.45 9.16 -7.74
CA GLY A 26 -7.05 8.73 -7.60
C GLY A 26 -6.77 7.89 -6.35
N ARG A 27 -7.60 8.00 -5.31
CA ARG A 27 -7.43 7.22 -4.06
C ARG A 27 -7.70 5.72 -4.24
N ILE A 28 -8.39 5.32 -5.31
CA ILE A 28 -8.56 3.90 -5.68
C ILE A 28 -7.20 3.27 -5.98
N TYR A 29 -6.29 4.03 -6.60
CA TYR A 29 -4.94 3.56 -6.91
C TYR A 29 -4.12 3.30 -5.64
N ASP A 30 -4.21 4.20 -4.66
CA ASP A 30 -3.51 4.04 -3.38
C ASP A 30 -4.03 2.81 -2.60
N ALA A 31 -5.34 2.60 -2.60
CA ALA A 31 -5.97 1.41 -2.03
C ALA A 31 -5.54 0.12 -2.76
N HIS A 32 -5.41 0.18 -4.09
CA HIS A 32 -4.95 -0.94 -4.89
C HIS A 32 -3.50 -1.33 -4.54
N ILE A 33 -2.58 -0.35 -4.45
CA ILE A 33 -1.19 -0.61 -4.04
C ILE A 33 -1.14 -1.23 -2.63
N ALA A 34 -1.98 -0.74 -1.71
CA ALA A 34 -2.04 -1.28 -0.36
C ALA A 34 -2.45 -2.77 -0.34
N GLU A 35 -3.44 -3.16 -1.15
CA GLU A 35 -3.84 -4.56 -1.28
C GLU A 35 -2.76 -5.44 -1.92
N ILE A 36 -2.06 -4.94 -2.93
CA ILE A 36 -0.91 -5.65 -3.52
C ILE A 36 0.18 -5.86 -2.47
N ALA A 37 0.52 -4.81 -1.72
CA ALA A 37 1.53 -4.90 -0.66
C ALA A 37 1.13 -5.93 0.42
N ARG A 38 -0.15 -5.95 0.82
CA ARG A 38 -0.69 -6.93 1.75
C ARG A 38 -0.58 -8.35 1.20
N ALA A 39 -1.03 -8.58 -0.04
CA ALA A 39 -1.00 -9.88 -0.68
C ALA A 39 0.44 -10.41 -0.88
N ALA A 40 1.38 -9.50 -1.17
CA ALA A 40 2.80 -9.80 -1.29
C ALA A 40 3.53 -9.94 0.06
N ARG A 41 2.84 -9.74 1.19
CA ARG A 41 3.42 -9.74 2.55
C ARG A 41 4.57 -8.74 2.69
N ALA A 42 4.43 -7.56 2.08
CA ALA A 42 5.43 -6.51 2.18
C ALA A 42 5.47 -5.90 3.60
N ASP A 43 6.68 -5.63 4.09
CA ASP A 43 6.88 -5.00 5.41
C ASP A 43 6.72 -3.48 5.41
N VAL A 44 6.83 -2.84 4.23
CA VAL A 44 6.81 -1.38 4.07
C VAL A 44 6.38 -0.97 2.66
N ILE A 45 5.63 0.11 2.58
CA ILE A 45 5.40 0.87 1.35
C ILE A 45 6.24 2.15 1.43
N VAL A 46 7.05 2.40 0.41
CA VAL A 46 7.90 3.60 0.32
C VAL A 46 7.28 4.58 -0.68
N THR A 47 6.87 5.75 -0.22
CA THR A 47 6.19 6.77 -1.05
C THR A 47 6.24 8.16 -0.41
N ASP A 48 6.29 9.21 -1.22
CA ASP A 48 6.09 10.59 -0.75
C ASP A 48 4.62 10.92 -0.44
N ASN A 49 3.67 10.15 -1.00
CA ASN A 49 2.23 10.37 -0.86
C ASN A 49 1.64 9.74 0.41
N ARG A 50 2.38 9.75 1.52
CA ARG A 50 2.01 9.05 2.78
C ARG A 50 0.57 9.33 3.23
N ARG A 51 0.09 10.57 3.07
CA ARG A 51 -1.27 11.01 3.43
C ARG A 51 -2.40 10.22 2.74
N HIS A 52 -2.16 9.62 1.58
CA HIS A 52 -3.19 8.88 0.86
C HIS A 52 -3.19 7.37 1.18
N PHE A 53 -2.14 6.87 1.83
CA PHE A 53 -1.99 5.47 2.18
C PHE A 53 -2.59 5.11 3.55
N LEU A 54 -3.60 5.85 4.01
CA LEU A 54 -4.32 5.54 5.25
C LEU A 54 -4.99 4.16 5.22
N ALA A 55 -5.34 3.65 4.04
CA ALA A 55 -5.83 2.28 3.86
C ALA A 55 -4.76 1.22 4.20
N ALA A 56 -3.49 1.47 3.85
CA ALA A 56 -2.38 0.55 4.16
C ALA A 56 -2.13 0.40 5.67
N LEU A 57 -2.39 1.46 6.46
CA LEU A 57 -2.32 1.40 7.91
C LEU A 57 -3.32 0.40 8.51
N ARG A 58 -4.48 0.19 7.88
CA ARG A 58 -5.47 -0.80 8.33
C ARG A 58 -4.95 -2.24 8.23
N HIS A 59 -3.95 -2.48 7.38
CA HIS A 59 -3.31 -3.79 7.20
C HIS A 59 -2.02 -3.94 8.01
N GLY A 60 -1.70 -2.98 8.89
CA GLY A 60 -0.47 -3.00 9.69
C GLY A 60 0.81 -2.79 8.87
N ILE A 61 0.68 -2.34 7.61
CA ILE A 61 1.83 -2.09 6.74
C ILE A 61 2.40 -0.71 7.07
N ARG A 62 3.71 -0.63 7.30
CA ARG A 62 4.40 0.64 7.51
C ARG A 62 4.42 1.44 6.22
N VAL A 63 4.23 2.76 6.33
CA VAL A 63 4.34 3.67 5.20
C VAL A 63 5.41 4.70 5.51
N GLU A 64 6.46 4.73 4.72
CA GLU A 64 7.63 5.60 4.91
C GLU A 64 7.87 6.44 3.66
N THR A 65 8.39 7.64 3.83
CA THR A 65 9.01 8.40 2.74
C THR A 65 10.33 7.74 2.33
N PRO A 66 10.82 7.97 1.10
CA PRO A 66 12.14 7.49 0.68
C PRO A 66 13.27 7.91 1.63
N ALA A 67 13.22 9.15 2.14
CA ALA A 67 14.21 9.67 3.08
C ALA A 67 14.18 8.92 4.42
N GLU A 68 12.99 8.67 4.97
CA GLU A 68 12.80 7.89 6.21
C GLU A 68 13.33 6.46 6.06
N PHE A 69 12.98 5.80 4.95
CA PHE A 69 13.41 4.43 4.67
C PHE A 69 14.94 4.32 4.56
N LEU A 70 15.58 5.23 3.82
CA LEU A 70 17.04 5.25 3.69
C LEU A 70 17.73 5.54 5.04
N ALA A 71 17.17 6.43 5.85
CA ALA A 71 17.70 6.71 7.19
C ALA A 71 17.58 5.48 8.12
N ALA A 72 16.49 4.71 8.02
CA ALA A 72 16.31 3.47 8.78
C ALA A 72 17.32 2.39 8.37
N LEU A 73 17.61 2.25 7.07
CA LEU A 73 18.61 1.29 6.58
C LEU A 73 20.03 1.60 7.09
N LYS A 74 20.41 2.88 7.17
CA LYS A 74 21.73 3.29 7.69
C LYS A 74 21.94 2.96 9.16
N ARG A 75 20.87 2.92 9.97
CA ARG A 75 20.95 2.57 11.40
C ARG A 75 21.02 1.06 11.66
N LYS A 76 20.68 0.23 10.68
CA LYS A 76 20.69 -1.24 10.77
C LYS A 76 21.99 -1.86 10.25
N ARG A 77 22.85 -1.08 9.58
CA ARG A 77 24.20 -1.47 9.18
C ARG A 77 25.19 -1.08 10.27
#